data_AF-A0A7L4NZF7-F1
#
_entry.id   AF-A0A7L4NZF7-F1
#
_cell.length_a   1.000
_cell.length_b   1.000
_cell.length_c   1.000
_cell.angle_alpha   90.00
_cell.angle_beta   90.00
_cell.angle_gamma   90.00
#
_symmetry.space_group_name_H-M   'P 1'
#
loop_
_entity.id
_entity.type
_entity.pdbx_description
1 polymer ?
#
loop_
_entity_poly.entity_id
_entity_poly.type
_entity_poly.pdbx_seq_one_letter_code
_entity_poly.pdbx_strand_id
1 'polypeptide(L)'
;MNLKIMYINPVIIAILAVIATLSGLFWENLYNNDTVSITAQMMGQDLITLLLCVPILLVSLFLIFRDSVRGQLLWMGTIFYFLYTYMSMSFAASYNHLFLVYVALFSLSLYTFVYGLITLDVETVKNSFRPGMTTKIAGVFTIFMASMLAFMWLSMIIQSILTGIAPASLESYTTMVIQALDLGVLVPAALISSVLILKDRPRGYALMSIMIVKMSLLGTAILSMIYFMFQSGVSISREQVLFFTLATVGGIIIALAFYSKTCKKVAESDHLLMNANLS
;
A
#
# COMPACT_ATOMS: atom_id res chain seq x y z
N MET A 1 -1.03 -22.66 -5.01
CA MET A 1 -0.15 -21.72 -4.28
C MET A 1 0.42 -22.42 -3.05
N ASN A 2 1.70 -22.25 -2.71
CA ASN A 2 2.31 -22.90 -1.55
C ASN A 2 1.81 -22.20 -0.27
N LEU A 3 0.87 -22.86 0.41
CA LEU A 3 0.20 -22.36 1.62
C LEU A 3 1.20 -21.96 2.71
N LYS A 4 2.34 -22.65 2.83
CA LYS A 4 3.34 -22.34 3.86
C LYS A 4 3.93 -20.93 3.69
N ILE A 5 4.31 -20.55 2.47
CA ILE A 5 4.86 -19.21 2.19
C ILE A 5 3.78 -18.14 2.42
N MET A 6 2.54 -18.44 2.04
CA MET A 6 1.40 -17.54 2.17
C MET A 6 1.02 -17.23 3.63
N TYR A 7 1.31 -18.11 4.58
CA TYR A 7 0.99 -17.87 5.99
C TYR A 7 2.21 -17.51 6.83
N ILE A 8 3.36 -18.15 6.61
CA ILE A 8 4.55 -17.94 7.44
C ILE A 8 5.09 -16.53 7.24
N ASN A 9 5.32 -16.09 5.99
CA ASN A 9 5.92 -14.78 5.75
C ASN A 9 5.04 -13.64 6.28
N PRO A 10 3.72 -13.61 6.04
CA PRO A 10 2.87 -12.54 6.58
C PRO A 10 2.78 -12.51 8.10
N VAL A 11 2.83 -13.66 8.77
CA VAL A 11 2.89 -13.71 10.24
C VAL A 11 4.22 -13.12 10.74
N ILE A 12 5.34 -13.48 10.12
CA ILE A 12 6.64 -12.89 10.46
C ILE A 12 6.64 -11.38 10.18
N ILE A 13 6.10 -10.95 9.04
CA ILE A 13 5.94 -9.52 8.71
C ILE A 13 5.11 -8.82 9.78
N ALA A 14 3.99 -9.40 10.21
CA ALA A 14 3.15 -8.82 11.26
C ALA A 14 3.91 -8.66 12.58
N ILE A 15 4.64 -9.70 13.02
CA ILE A 15 5.43 -9.66 14.26
C ILE A 15 6.52 -8.58 14.17
N LEU A 16 7.31 -8.58 13.10
CA LEU A 16 8.38 -7.60 12.91
C LEU A 16 7.83 -6.18 12.79
N ALA A 17 6.69 -6.00 12.14
CA ALA A 17 6.02 -4.71 12.03
C ALA A 17 5.53 -4.21 13.39
N VAL A 18 4.96 -5.08 14.23
CA VAL A 18 4.58 -4.74 15.61
C VAL A 18 5.80 -4.31 16.41
N ILE A 19 6.92 -5.05 16.30
CA ILE A 19 8.17 -4.68 16.97
C ILE A 19 8.66 -3.31 16.48
N ALA A 20 8.69 -3.09 15.16
CA ALA A 20 9.18 -1.85 14.58
C ALA A 20 8.32 -0.64 14.98
N THR A 21 7.00 -0.78 14.87
CA THR A 21 6.04 0.30 15.16
C THR A 21 5.94 0.62 16.64
N LEU A 22 5.93 -0.39 17.53
CA LEU A 22 5.97 -0.14 18.97
C LEU A 22 7.28 0.52 19.39
N SER A 23 8.40 0.11 18.78
CA SER A 23 9.70 0.76 19.02
C SER A 23 9.69 2.20 18.51
N GLY A 24 9.18 2.48 17.32
CA GLY A 24 9.07 3.85 16.79
C GLY A 24 8.18 4.77 17.61
N LEU A 25 7.13 4.23 18.23
CA LEU A 25 6.19 5.00 19.05
C LEU A 25 6.66 5.21 20.50
N PHE A 26 7.41 4.25 21.08
CA PHE A 26 7.69 4.22 22.52
C PHE A 26 9.17 4.15 22.90
N TRP A 27 10.07 3.82 21.97
CA TRP A 27 11.51 3.86 22.25
C TRP A 27 12.01 5.30 22.09
N GLU A 28 12.22 5.96 23.22
CA GLU A 28 12.82 7.29 23.27
C GLU A 28 14.13 7.33 22.48
N ASN A 29 14.26 8.37 21.65
CA ASN A 29 15.45 8.66 20.86
C ASN A 29 15.72 7.74 19.67
N LEU A 30 14.81 6.83 19.30
CA LEU A 30 15.02 5.95 18.14
C LEU A 30 15.18 6.73 16.82
N TYR A 31 14.36 7.76 16.62
CA TYR A 31 14.36 8.61 15.41
C TYR A 31 15.15 9.91 15.58
N ASN A 32 15.97 10.06 16.62
CA ASN A 32 16.66 11.34 16.92
C ASN A 32 17.63 11.83 15.84
N ASN A 33 18.09 10.94 14.97
CA ASN A 33 18.98 11.31 13.86
C ASN A 33 18.20 11.86 12.66
N ASP A 34 16.89 11.65 12.62
CA ASP A 34 16.01 12.19 11.60
C ASP A 34 15.52 13.58 11.97
N THR A 35 15.14 14.37 10.97
CA THR A 35 14.58 15.71 11.18
C THR A 35 13.23 15.65 11.91
N VAL A 36 12.81 16.77 12.50
CA VAL A 36 11.50 16.88 13.19
C VAL A 36 10.34 16.50 12.25
N SER A 37 10.43 16.95 10.99
CA SER A 37 9.48 16.64 9.93
C SER A 37 9.39 15.15 9.64
N ILE A 38 10.52 14.48 9.43
CA ILE A 38 10.55 13.05 9.11
C ILE A 38 10.20 12.19 10.32
N THR A 39 10.68 12.55 11.51
CA THR A 39 10.31 11.87 12.76
C THR A 39 8.79 11.88 12.96
N ALA A 40 8.14 13.04 12.80
CA ALA A 40 6.69 13.14 12.91
C ALA A 40 5.96 12.26 11.88
N GLN A 41 6.46 12.21 10.64
CA GLN A 41 5.91 11.33 9.60
C GLN A 41 6.09 9.85 9.96
N MET A 42 7.28 9.42 10.40
CA MET A 42 7.53 8.03 10.81
C MET A 42 6.62 7.62 11.97
N MET A 43 6.43 8.47 12.98
CA MET A 43 5.51 8.18 14.09
C MET A 43 4.05 8.07 13.63
N GLY A 44 3.59 8.98 12.76
CA GLY A 44 2.24 8.89 12.18
C GLY A 44 2.03 7.64 11.31
N GLN A 45 3.05 7.26 10.55
CA GLN A 45 3.08 6.01 9.78
C GLN A 45 3.02 4.78 10.71
N ASP A 46 3.80 4.78 11.78
CA ASP A 46 3.88 3.66 12.72
C ASP A 46 2.54 3.43 13.43
N LEU A 47 1.86 4.51 13.82
CA LEU A 47 0.53 4.45 14.44
C LEU A 47 -0.47 3.74 13.53
N ILE A 48 -0.56 4.14 12.26
CA ILE A 48 -1.50 3.53 11.31
C ILE A 48 -1.05 2.12 10.93
N THR A 49 0.25 1.88 10.82
CA THR A 49 0.77 0.53 10.55
C THR A 49 0.35 -0.43 11.65
N LEU A 50 0.50 -0.04 12.93
CA LEU A 50 0.15 -0.82 14.10
C LEU A 50 -1.35 -1.04 14.25
N LEU A 51 -2.14 0.04 14.19
CA LEU A 51 -3.57 0.01 14.53
C LEU A 51 -4.46 -0.44 13.37
N LEU A 52 -3.99 -0.32 12.13
CA LEU A 52 -4.80 -0.60 10.94
C LEU A 52 -4.18 -1.67 10.05
N CYS A 53 -2.94 -1.49 9.62
CA CYS A 53 -2.34 -2.35 8.58
C CYS A 53 -1.99 -3.75 9.10
N VAL A 54 -1.45 -3.86 10.31
CA VAL A 54 -1.22 -5.17 10.96
C VAL A 54 -2.53 -5.93 11.17
N PRO A 55 -3.59 -5.35 11.77
CA PRO A 55 -4.89 -6.01 11.88
C PRO A 55 -5.48 -6.43 10.54
N ILE A 56 -5.41 -5.58 9.51
CA ILE A 56 -5.91 -5.91 8.17
C ILE A 56 -5.10 -7.06 7.57
N LEU A 57 -3.79 -7.11 7.77
CA LEU A 57 -2.96 -8.23 7.33
C LEU A 57 -3.44 -9.53 7.97
N LEU A 58 -3.64 -9.56 9.28
CA LEU A 58 -4.12 -10.76 10.00
C LEU A 58 -5.53 -11.17 9.58
N VAL A 59 -6.46 -10.21 9.43
CA VAL A 59 -7.82 -10.47 8.94
C VAL A 59 -7.80 -11.02 7.51
N SER A 60 -6.91 -10.49 6.65
CA SER A 60 -6.78 -10.98 5.28
C SER A 60 -6.33 -12.44 5.23
N LEU A 61 -5.41 -12.87 6.11
CA LEU A 61 -5.01 -14.27 6.25
C LEU A 61 -6.18 -15.16 6.66
N PHE A 62 -6.99 -14.71 7.63
CA PHE A 62 -8.20 -15.43 8.02
C PHE A 62 -9.19 -15.61 6.86
N LEU A 63 -9.35 -14.59 6.01
CA LEU A 63 -10.21 -14.68 4.82
C LEU A 63 -9.64 -15.62 3.75
N ILE A 64 -8.32 -15.65 3.60
CA ILE A 64 -7.63 -16.58 2.70
C ILE A 64 -7.83 -18.03 3.16
N PHE A 65 -7.80 -18.31 4.46
CA PHE A 65 -8.11 -19.64 4.99
C PHE A 65 -9.52 -20.12 4.64
N ARG A 66 -10.41 -19.21 4.21
CA ARG A 66 -11.77 -19.51 3.72
C ARG A 66 -11.88 -19.41 2.20
N ASP A 67 -10.78 -19.58 1.49
CA ASP A 67 -10.66 -19.51 0.02
C ASP A 67 -11.26 -18.23 -0.59
N SER A 68 -11.14 -17.11 0.14
CA SER A 68 -11.71 -15.83 -0.30
C SER A 68 -10.78 -15.08 -1.27
N VAL A 69 -11.23 -14.89 -2.51
CA VAL A 69 -10.58 -14.00 -3.49
C VAL A 69 -10.42 -12.58 -2.94
N ARG A 70 -11.42 -12.07 -2.21
CA ARG A 70 -11.34 -10.75 -1.56
C ARG A 70 -10.22 -10.72 -0.51
N GLY A 71 -10.10 -11.78 0.28
CA GLY A 71 -9.03 -11.96 1.25
C GLY A 71 -7.66 -11.93 0.59
N GLN A 72 -7.49 -12.65 -0.52
CA GLN A 72 -6.23 -12.67 -1.27
C GLN A 72 -5.85 -11.29 -1.83
N LEU A 73 -6.81 -10.54 -2.39
CA LEU A 73 -6.56 -9.19 -2.93
C LEU A 73 -6.26 -8.17 -1.82
N LEU A 74 -6.98 -8.23 -0.70
CA LEU A 74 -6.72 -7.42 0.48
C LEU A 74 -5.34 -7.71 1.06
N TRP A 75 -4.97 -8.98 1.14
CA TRP A 75 -3.65 -9.44 1.57
C TRP A 75 -2.54 -8.89 0.65
N MET A 76 -2.67 -9.05 -0.67
CA MET A 76 -1.66 -8.55 -1.61
C MET A 76 -1.52 -7.03 -1.57
N GLY A 77 -2.62 -6.29 -1.46
CA GLY A 77 -2.58 -4.83 -1.29
C GLY A 77 -1.91 -4.39 0.02
N THR A 78 -2.15 -5.15 1.10
CA THR A 78 -1.52 -4.91 2.40
C THR A 78 -0.03 -5.23 2.38
N ILE A 79 0.36 -6.36 1.78
CA ILE A 79 1.78 -6.69 1.57
C ILE A 79 2.47 -5.63 0.70
N PHE A 80 1.78 -5.06 -0.30
CA PHE A 80 2.36 -3.98 -1.10
C PHE A 80 2.55 -2.68 -0.29
N TYR A 81 1.65 -2.39 0.64
CA TYR A 81 1.86 -1.32 1.62
C TYR A 81 3.12 -1.57 2.47
N PHE A 82 3.25 -2.77 3.07
CA PHE A 82 4.43 -3.15 3.86
C PHE A 82 5.72 -3.06 3.05
N LEU A 83 5.70 -3.54 1.80
CA LEU A 83 6.82 -3.43 0.86
C LEU A 83 7.22 -1.97 0.67
N TYR A 84 6.27 -1.09 0.34
CA TYR A 84 6.56 0.33 0.11
C TYR A 84 7.09 1.02 1.38
N THR A 85 6.44 0.82 2.53
CA THR A 85 6.81 1.45 3.79
C THR A 85 8.21 1.03 4.22
N TYR A 86 8.51 -0.26 4.26
CA TYR A 86 9.80 -0.73 4.78
C TYR A 86 10.94 -0.63 3.76
N MET A 87 10.62 -0.57 2.46
CA MET A 87 11.58 -0.10 1.45
C MET A 87 11.96 1.37 1.71
N SER A 88 10.96 2.22 1.98
CA SER A 88 11.20 3.64 2.32
C SER A 88 12.03 3.77 3.59
N MET A 89 11.68 3.05 4.67
CA MET A 89 12.47 3.07 5.92
C MET A 89 13.90 2.57 5.71
N SER A 90 14.10 1.52 4.91
CA SER A 90 15.44 0.96 4.68
C SER A 90 16.37 1.90 3.90
N PHE A 91 15.80 2.76 3.06
CA PHE A 91 16.58 3.65 2.18
C PHE A 91 16.57 5.12 2.61
N ALA A 92 15.58 5.56 3.39
CA ALA A 92 15.38 6.96 3.75
C ALA A 92 15.57 7.26 5.24
N ALA A 93 15.35 6.29 6.13
CA ALA A 93 15.52 6.55 7.55
C ALA A 93 16.99 6.74 7.90
N SER A 94 17.27 7.67 8.80
CA SER A 94 18.60 7.81 9.38
C SER A 94 18.96 6.55 10.16
N TYR A 95 20.24 6.17 10.11
CA TYR A 95 20.69 4.91 10.70
C TYR A 95 20.34 4.85 12.20
N ASN A 96 19.69 3.75 12.59
CA ASN A 96 19.25 3.48 13.96
C ASN A 96 19.21 1.97 14.24
N HIS A 97 18.91 1.61 15.49
CA HIS A 97 18.96 0.23 15.99
C HIS A 97 18.04 -0.75 15.25
N LEU A 98 17.01 -0.28 14.54
CA LEU A 98 16.08 -1.12 13.80
C LEU A 98 16.41 -1.30 12.33
N PHE A 99 17.55 -0.81 11.84
CA PHE A 99 17.92 -0.90 10.42
C PHE A 99 17.73 -2.31 9.84
N LEU A 100 18.23 -3.35 10.52
CA LEU A 100 18.08 -4.75 10.06
C LEU A 100 16.62 -5.25 10.11
N VAL A 101 15.80 -4.71 11.02
CA VAL A 101 14.36 -5.02 11.07
C VAL A 101 13.65 -4.43 9.85
N TYR A 102 13.98 -3.20 9.47
CA TYR A 102 13.44 -2.58 8.24
C TYR A 102 13.84 -3.37 7.00
N VAL A 103 15.11 -3.79 6.90
CA VAL A 103 15.61 -4.60 5.78
C VAL A 103 14.92 -5.97 5.72
N ALA A 104 14.72 -6.63 6.87
CA ALA A 104 14.00 -7.90 6.93
C ALA A 104 12.53 -7.76 6.48
N LEU A 105 11.85 -6.73 6.97
CA LEU A 105 10.47 -6.41 6.56
C LEU A 105 10.36 -6.10 5.07
N PHE A 106 11.30 -5.31 4.55
CA PHE A 106 11.40 -5.01 3.13
C PHE A 106 11.56 -6.29 2.30
N SER A 107 12.56 -7.11 2.62
CA SER A 107 12.89 -8.33 1.88
C SER A 107 11.74 -9.35 1.92
N LEU A 108 11.19 -9.62 3.10
CA LEU A 108 10.04 -10.53 3.25
C LEU A 108 8.83 -10.03 2.47
N SER A 109 8.53 -8.74 2.54
CA SER A 109 7.39 -8.16 1.82
C SER A 109 7.60 -8.22 0.30
N LEU A 110 8.82 -7.95 -0.18
CA LEU A 110 9.17 -7.99 -1.60
C LEU A 110 8.95 -9.38 -2.18
N TYR A 111 9.58 -10.41 -1.59
CA TYR A 111 9.49 -11.77 -2.12
C TYR A 111 8.09 -12.36 -1.92
N THR A 112 7.38 -11.98 -0.86
CA THR A 112 5.98 -12.38 -0.66
C THR A 112 5.08 -11.74 -1.72
N PHE A 113 5.28 -10.47 -2.05
CA PHE A 113 4.52 -9.77 -3.08
C PHE A 113 4.77 -10.34 -4.48
N VAL A 114 6.05 -10.54 -4.85
CA VAL A 114 6.44 -11.14 -6.14
C VAL A 114 5.87 -12.55 -6.27
N TYR A 115 5.99 -13.37 -5.24
CA TYR A 115 5.39 -14.71 -5.23
C TYR A 115 3.88 -14.65 -5.43
N GLY A 116 3.19 -13.75 -4.72
CA GLY A 116 1.75 -13.53 -4.89
C GLY A 116 1.39 -13.14 -6.32
N LEU A 117 2.13 -12.22 -6.95
CA LEU A 117 1.88 -11.80 -8.34
C LEU A 117 2.05 -12.93 -9.36
N ILE A 118 3.05 -13.80 -9.17
CA ILE A 118 3.32 -14.92 -10.08
C ILE A 118 2.26 -16.03 -9.96
N THR A 119 1.72 -16.22 -8.75
CA THR A 119 0.83 -17.34 -8.45
C THR A 119 -0.66 -16.99 -8.41
N LEU A 120 -1.00 -15.70 -8.52
CA LEU A 120 -2.38 -15.23 -8.54
C LEU A 120 -3.12 -15.72 -9.79
N ASP A 121 -4.25 -16.39 -9.58
CA ASP A 121 -5.18 -16.73 -10.66
C ASP A 121 -6.02 -15.50 -11.05
N VAL A 122 -5.52 -14.78 -12.05
CA VAL A 122 -6.15 -13.55 -12.53
C VAL A 122 -7.49 -13.77 -13.24
N GLU A 123 -7.75 -14.98 -13.75
CA GLU A 123 -9.04 -15.30 -14.38
C GLU A 123 -10.12 -15.49 -13.33
N THR A 124 -9.81 -16.25 -12.26
CA THR A 124 -10.71 -16.37 -11.10
C THR A 124 -10.96 -15.01 -10.46
N VAL A 125 -9.95 -14.15 -10.37
CA VAL A 125 -10.13 -12.75 -9.93
C VAL A 125 -11.10 -12.02 -10.86
N LYS A 126 -10.88 -12.00 -12.18
CA LYS A 126 -11.78 -11.30 -13.12
C LYS A 126 -13.22 -11.79 -12.99
N ASN A 127 -13.42 -13.11 -12.96
CA ASN A 127 -14.74 -13.74 -12.85
C ASN A 127 -15.46 -13.42 -11.53
N SER A 128 -14.70 -13.03 -10.50
CA SER A 128 -15.26 -12.57 -9.23
C SER A 128 -15.81 -11.14 -9.28
N PHE A 129 -15.53 -10.36 -10.33
CA PHE A 129 -16.01 -8.99 -10.48
C PHE A 129 -17.00 -8.86 -11.63
N ARG A 130 -17.97 -7.95 -11.47
CA ARG A 130 -18.83 -7.52 -12.58
C ARG A 130 -18.22 -6.28 -13.24
N PRO A 131 -17.84 -6.33 -14.53
CA PRO A 131 -17.44 -5.14 -15.27
C PRO A 131 -18.54 -4.09 -15.22
N GLY A 132 -18.19 -2.81 -15.10
CA GLY A 132 -19.20 -1.75 -15.07
C GLY A 132 -18.65 -0.37 -14.76
N MET A 133 -19.54 0.53 -14.32
CA MET A 133 -19.17 1.92 -14.02
C MET A 133 -18.11 2.02 -12.92
N THR A 134 -18.21 1.19 -11.86
CA THR A 134 -17.26 1.20 -10.74
C THR A 134 -15.83 0.88 -11.16
N THR A 135 -15.62 -0.09 -12.07
CA THR A 135 -14.28 -0.44 -12.55
C THR A 135 -13.71 0.64 -13.47
N LYS A 136 -14.56 1.32 -14.24
CA LYS A 136 -14.16 2.49 -15.03
C LYS A 136 -13.77 3.67 -14.16
N ILE A 137 -14.59 4.00 -13.15
CA ILE A 137 -14.29 5.07 -12.19
C ILE A 137 -12.96 4.78 -11.47
N ALA A 138 -12.76 3.54 -11.00
CA ALA A 138 -11.50 3.12 -10.39
C ALA A 138 -10.29 3.38 -11.30
N GLY A 139 -10.37 2.99 -12.57
CA GLY A 139 -9.31 3.25 -13.55
C GLY A 139 -9.05 4.73 -13.81
N VAL A 140 -10.10 5.51 -14.07
CA VAL A 140 -9.97 6.95 -14.37
C VAL A 140 -9.46 7.73 -13.15
N PHE A 141 -10.02 7.47 -11.97
CA PHE A 141 -9.57 8.08 -10.72
C PHE A 141 -8.09 7.79 -10.48
N THR A 142 -7.67 6.53 -10.61
CA THR A 142 -6.28 6.14 -10.36
C THR A 142 -5.32 6.78 -11.37
N ILE A 143 -5.70 6.91 -12.64
CA ILE A 143 -4.93 7.69 -13.63
C ILE A 143 -4.78 9.13 -13.17
N PHE A 144 -5.89 9.79 -12.84
CA PHE A 144 -5.89 11.18 -12.44
C PHE A 144 -4.99 11.41 -11.23
N MET A 145 -5.13 10.60 -10.18
CA MET A 145 -4.32 10.70 -8.97
C MET A 145 -2.84 10.43 -9.22
N ALA A 146 -2.50 9.41 -10.03
CA ALA A 146 -1.12 9.10 -10.37
C ALA A 146 -0.47 10.20 -11.22
N SER A 147 -1.20 10.76 -12.18
CA SER A 147 -0.72 11.87 -13.01
C SER A 147 -0.51 13.15 -12.18
N MET A 148 -1.41 13.46 -11.25
CA MET A 148 -1.23 14.60 -10.34
C MET A 148 -0.02 14.41 -9.42
N LEU A 149 0.16 13.21 -8.85
CA LEU A 149 1.33 12.90 -8.02
C LEU A 149 2.64 13.05 -8.82
N ALA A 150 2.67 12.50 -10.03
CA ALA A 150 3.82 12.61 -10.92
C ALA A 150 4.12 14.07 -11.27
N PHE A 151 3.09 14.86 -11.59
CA PHE A 151 3.24 16.28 -11.87
C PHE A 151 3.79 17.05 -10.65
N MET A 152 3.28 16.77 -9.46
CA MET A 152 3.74 17.40 -8.21
C MET A 152 5.23 17.13 -7.95
N TRP A 153 5.66 15.87 -8.07
CA TRP A 153 7.07 15.49 -7.89
C TRP A 153 7.99 16.00 -9.00
N LEU A 154 7.59 15.86 -10.26
CA LEU A 154 8.38 16.36 -11.38
C LEU A 154 8.50 17.88 -11.35
N SER A 155 7.45 18.62 -11.01
CA SER A 155 7.50 20.08 -10.92
C SER A 155 8.53 20.54 -9.89
N MET A 156 8.53 19.94 -8.69
CA MET A 156 9.50 20.22 -7.64
C MET A 156 10.94 19.91 -8.07
N ILE A 157 11.16 18.72 -8.66
CA ILE A 157 12.51 18.27 -9.07
C ILE A 157 13.04 19.09 -10.25
N ILE A 158 12.21 19.34 -11.27
CA ILE A 158 12.61 20.11 -12.45
C ILE A 158 12.93 21.56 -12.05
N GLN A 159 12.14 22.19 -11.19
CA GLN A 159 12.43 23.54 -10.69
C GLN A 159 13.76 23.59 -9.94
N SER A 160 14.04 22.58 -9.11
CA SER A 160 15.33 22.45 -8.43
C SER A 160 16.50 22.34 -9.40
N ILE A 161 16.38 21.51 -10.44
CA ILE A 161 17.42 21.36 -11.48
C ILE A 161 17.64 22.67 -12.24
N LEU A 162 16.56 23.37 -12.61
CA LEU A 162 16.64 24.62 -13.37
C LEU A 162 17.25 25.77 -12.56
N THR A 163 17.00 25.82 -11.26
CA THR A 163 17.50 26.89 -10.37
C THR A 163 18.85 26.58 -9.75
N GLY A 164 19.27 25.31 -9.76
CA GLY A 164 20.46 24.85 -9.04
C GLY A 164 20.29 24.82 -7.52
N ILE A 165 19.07 25.03 -7.01
CA ILE A 165 18.75 25.06 -5.58
C ILE A 165 18.07 23.74 -5.21
N ALA A 166 18.58 23.04 -4.21
CA ALA A 166 17.97 21.79 -3.74
C ALA A 166 16.53 22.01 -3.23
N PRO A 167 15.61 21.04 -3.39
CA PRO A 167 14.24 21.21 -2.91
C PRO A 167 14.22 21.36 -1.39
N ALA A 168 13.39 22.26 -0.85
CA ALA A 168 13.27 22.45 0.60
C ALA A 168 12.87 21.17 1.35
N SER A 169 12.12 20.28 0.69
CA SER A 169 11.72 18.96 1.19
C SER A 169 12.85 17.93 1.29
N LEU A 170 14.03 18.22 0.72
CA LEU A 170 15.22 17.39 0.90
C LEU A 170 15.75 17.47 2.34
N GLU A 171 15.54 18.61 3.01
CA GLU A 171 16.00 18.89 4.36
C GLU A 171 17.50 18.54 4.52
N SER A 172 17.89 17.75 5.53
CA SER A 172 19.27 17.31 5.76
C SER A 172 19.64 15.99 5.06
N TYR A 173 18.74 15.44 4.23
CA TYR A 173 18.97 14.16 3.57
C TYR A 173 19.77 14.32 2.27
N THR A 174 20.35 13.22 1.82
CA THR A 174 21.23 13.20 0.65
C THR A 174 20.49 12.99 -0.66
N THR A 175 19.25 12.49 -0.63
CA THR A 175 18.45 12.24 -1.84
C THR A 175 16.94 12.15 -1.54
N MET A 176 16.13 12.14 -2.61
CA MET A 176 14.67 12.15 -2.60
C MET A 176 14.09 10.74 -2.79
N VAL A 177 14.26 9.87 -1.77
CA VAL A 177 13.88 8.44 -1.84
C VAL A 177 12.40 8.25 -2.16
N ILE A 178 11.50 8.96 -1.46
CA ILE A 178 10.04 8.83 -1.65
C ILE A 178 9.64 9.17 -3.09
N GLN A 179 10.20 10.24 -3.65
CA GLN A 179 9.92 10.67 -5.01
C GLN A 179 10.47 9.68 -6.05
N ALA A 180 11.64 9.09 -5.79
CA ALA A 180 12.19 8.04 -6.64
C ALA A 180 11.30 6.79 -6.64
N LEU A 181 10.80 6.37 -5.46
CA LEU A 181 9.86 5.25 -5.34
C LEU A 181 8.51 5.55 -6.02
N ASP A 182 8.01 6.78 -5.86
CA ASP A 182 6.74 7.18 -6.44
C ASP A 182 6.81 7.23 -7.96
N LEU A 183 7.82 7.90 -8.52
CA LEU A 183 7.97 8.05 -9.97
C LEU A 183 8.45 6.76 -10.65
N GLY A 184 9.30 5.97 -9.99
CA GLY A 184 9.88 4.77 -10.55
C GLY A 184 9.00 3.52 -10.42
N VAL A 185 8.16 3.45 -9.38
CA VAL A 185 7.38 2.25 -9.07
C VAL A 185 5.88 2.55 -8.96
N LEU A 186 5.49 3.48 -8.09
CA LEU A 186 4.08 3.66 -7.76
C LEU A 186 3.24 4.19 -8.93
N VAL A 187 3.69 5.29 -9.55
CA VAL A 187 3.00 5.93 -10.67
C VAL A 187 2.92 4.99 -11.87
N PRO A 188 4.01 4.34 -12.33
CA PRO A 188 3.93 3.35 -13.41
C PRO A 188 2.96 2.20 -13.09
N ALA A 189 3.03 1.63 -11.89
CA ALA A 189 2.13 0.55 -11.48
C ALA A 189 0.66 1.00 -11.48
N ALA A 190 0.37 2.21 -10.99
CA ALA A 190 -0.97 2.79 -10.99
C ALA A 190 -1.51 2.98 -12.42
N LEU A 191 -0.71 3.53 -13.33
CA LEU A 191 -1.09 3.75 -14.72
C LEU A 191 -1.30 2.43 -15.46
N ILE A 192 -0.40 1.45 -15.30
CA ILE A 192 -0.52 0.13 -15.91
C ILE A 192 -1.79 -0.58 -15.42
N SER A 193 -2.04 -0.58 -14.11
CA SER A 193 -3.24 -1.17 -13.51
C SER A 193 -4.51 -0.54 -14.07
N SER A 194 -4.51 0.77 -14.21
CA SER A 194 -5.64 1.54 -14.73
C SER A 194 -5.91 1.25 -16.20
N VAL A 195 -4.88 1.26 -17.05
CA VAL A 195 -5.03 0.94 -18.47
C VAL A 195 -5.54 -0.50 -18.65
N LEU A 196 -5.03 -1.45 -17.87
CA LEU A 196 -5.46 -2.85 -17.97
C LEU A 196 -6.92 -3.05 -17.54
N ILE A 197 -7.37 -2.42 -16.45
CA ILE A 197 -8.78 -2.57 -16.02
C ILE A 197 -9.75 -1.84 -16.98
N LEU A 198 -9.35 -0.70 -17.53
CA LEU A 198 -10.15 0.02 -18.54
C LEU A 198 -10.25 -0.76 -19.86
N LYS A 199 -9.26 -1.60 -20.16
CA LYS A 199 -9.26 -2.56 -21.29
C LYS A 199 -9.90 -3.91 -20.94
N ASP A 200 -10.54 -4.03 -19.78
CA ASP A 200 -11.19 -5.25 -19.28
C ASP A 200 -10.27 -6.49 -19.27
N ARG A 201 -8.97 -6.30 -19.00
CA ARG A 201 -7.99 -7.39 -18.95
C ARG A 201 -8.00 -8.06 -17.57
N PRO A 202 -7.88 -9.40 -17.46
CA PRO A 202 -7.90 -10.11 -16.17
C PRO A 202 -6.90 -9.56 -15.15
N ARG A 203 -5.65 -9.34 -15.57
CA ARG A 203 -4.60 -8.71 -14.75
C ARG A 203 -4.97 -7.31 -14.25
N GLY A 204 -5.79 -6.58 -14.98
CA GLY A 204 -6.27 -5.25 -14.60
C GLY A 204 -7.12 -5.27 -13.34
N TYR A 205 -8.01 -6.25 -13.18
CA TYR A 205 -8.83 -6.41 -11.98
C TYR A 205 -8.00 -6.69 -10.74
N ALA A 206 -7.04 -7.61 -10.86
CA ALA A 206 -6.11 -7.95 -9.79
C ALA A 206 -5.26 -6.74 -9.37
N LEU A 207 -4.52 -6.15 -10.32
CA LEU A 207 -3.60 -5.06 -10.03
C LEU A 207 -4.33 -3.81 -9.53
N MET A 208 -5.47 -3.46 -10.11
CA MET A 208 -6.28 -2.34 -9.63
C MET A 208 -6.79 -2.56 -8.20
N SER A 209 -7.22 -3.78 -7.87
CA SER A 209 -7.67 -4.10 -6.52
C SER A 209 -6.54 -3.96 -5.49
N ILE A 210 -5.35 -4.48 -5.82
CA ILE A 210 -4.13 -4.35 -5.01
C ILE A 210 -3.77 -2.86 -4.83
N MET A 211 -3.78 -2.09 -5.93
CA MET A 211 -3.46 -0.66 -5.93
C MET A 211 -4.40 0.14 -5.06
N ILE A 212 -5.72 -0.08 -5.16
CA ILE A 212 -6.70 0.66 -4.37
C ILE A 212 -6.56 0.36 -2.88
N VAL A 213 -6.36 -0.91 -2.50
CA VAL A 213 -6.09 -1.27 -1.10
C VAL A 213 -4.83 -0.55 -0.61
N LYS A 214 -3.73 -0.63 -1.35
CA LYS A 214 -2.47 0.05 -1.02
C LYS A 214 -2.66 1.55 -0.89
N MET A 215 -3.37 2.18 -1.82
CA MET A 215 -3.66 3.62 -1.81
C MET A 215 -4.51 4.02 -0.60
N SER A 216 -5.52 3.22 -0.22
CA SER A 216 -6.31 3.48 0.98
C SER A 216 -5.46 3.39 2.24
N LEU A 217 -4.67 2.33 2.41
CA LEU A 217 -3.83 2.14 3.60
C LEU A 217 -2.74 3.21 3.71
N LEU A 218 -2.01 3.47 2.62
CA LEU A 218 -0.98 4.50 2.61
C LEU A 218 -1.57 5.90 2.73
N GLY A 219 -2.70 6.17 2.08
CA GLY A 219 -3.40 7.44 2.22
C GLY A 219 -3.80 7.73 3.66
N THR A 220 -4.38 6.74 4.36
CA THR A 220 -4.70 6.87 5.79
C THR A 220 -3.44 7.11 6.63
N ALA A 221 -2.32 6.44 6.32
CA ALA A 221 -1.06 6.69 6.98
C ALA A 221 -0.54 8.12 6.73
N ILE A 222 -0.63 8.62 5.50
CA ILE A 222 -0.25 10.00 5.14
C ILE A 222 -1.12 11.03 5.88
N LEU A 223 -2.43 10.78 6.04
CA LEU A 223 -3.27 11.68 6.85
C LEU A 223 -2.83 11.70 8.32
N SER A 224 -2.38 10.57 8.86
CA SER A 224 -1.79 10.53 10.20
C SER A 224 -0.43 11.23 10.24
N MET A 225 0.43 11.07 9.24
CA MET A 225 1.68 11.82 9.10
C MET A 225 1.44 13.34 9.14
N ILE A 226 0.48 13.83 8.34
CA ILE A 226 0.11 15.24 8.28
C ILE A 226 -0.34 15.74 9.66
N TYR A 227 -1.13 14.94 10.38
CA TYR A 227 -1.56 15.27 11.74
C TYR A 227 -0.36 15.39 12.70
N PHE A 228 0.56 14.43 12.71
CA PHE A 228 1.75 14.45 13.58
C PHE A 228 2.70 15.61 13.24
N MET A 229 2.89 15.90 11.95
CA MET A 229 3.66 17.04 11.49
C MET A 229 3.05 18.36 12.00
N PHE A 230 1.72 18.51 11.93
CA PHE A 230 1.02 19.68 12.45
C PHE A 230 1.20 19.83 13.97
N GLN A 231 1.10 18.73 14.74
CA GLN A 231 1.36 18.74 16.19
C GLN A 231 2.81 19.13 16.52
N SER A 232 3.75 18.82 15.63
CA SER A 232 5.17 19.13 15.78
C SER A 232 5.55 20.52 15.24
N GLY A 233 4.57 21.35 14.87
CA GLY A 233 4.79 22.71 14.34
C GLY A 233 5.38 22.76 12.93
N VAL A 234 5.36 21.64 12.19
CA VAL A 234 5.90 21.56 10.83
C VAL A 234 4.88 22.10 9.84
N SER A 235 5.29 23.07 9.02
CA SER A 235 4.43 23.67 7.99
C SER A 235 4.28 22.74 6.79
N ILE A 236 3.04 22.47 6.39
CA ILE A 236 2.70 21.65 5.22
C ILE A 236 1.91 22.51 4.24
N SER A 237 2.16 22.35 2.94
CA SER A 237 1.43 23.10 1.93
C SER A 237 -0.05 22.68 1.89
N ARG A 238 -0.96 23.65 1.72
CA ARG A 238 -2.41 23.40 1.69
C ARG A 238 -2.79 22.50 0.52
N GLU A 239 -2.06 22.62 -0.58
CA GLU A 239 -2.24 21.85 -1.81
C GLU A 239 -1.94 20.37 -1.57
N GLN A 240 -0.87 20.05 -0.82
CA GLN A 240 -0.52 18.68 -0.46
C GLN A 240 -1.58 18.07 0.47
N VAL A 241 -2.00 18.81 1.49
CA VAL A 241 -3.06 18.35 2.41
C VAL A 241 -4.35 18.04 1.66
N LEU A 242 -4.78 18.96 0.77
CA LEU A 242 -5.98 18.75 -0.04
C LEU A 242 -5.83 17.54 -0.96
N PHE A 243 -4.70 17.44 -1.66
CA PHE A 243 -4.41 16.33 -2.57
C PHE A 243 -4.48 14.98 -1.86
N PHE A 244 -3.74 14.80 -0.77
CA PHE A 244 -3.70 13.53 -0.04
C PHE A 244 -5.03 13.20 0.65
N THR A 245 -5.78 14.21 1.08
CA THR A 245 -7.14 14.02 1.62
C THR A 245 -8.09 13.49 0.55
N LEU A 246 -8.13 14.12 -0.63
CA LEU A 246 -8.96 13.68 -1.75
C LEU A 246 -8.53 12.30 -2.26
N ALA A 247 -7.22 12.05 -2.35
CA ALA A 247 -6.65 10.75 -2.70
C ALA A 247 -7.16 9.65 -1.78
N THR A 248 -7.09 9.89 -0.47
CA THR A 248 -7.42 8.91 0.56
C THR A 248 -8.91 8.66 0.62
N VAL A 249 -9.73 9.71 0.73
CA VAL A 249 -11.18 9.59 0.82
C VAL A 249 -11.76 8.99 -0.46
N GLY A 250 -11.34 9.50 -1.63
CA GLY A 250 -11.75 8.95 -2.92
C GLY A 250 -11.32 7.49 -3.09
N GLY A 251 -10.08 7.19 -2.72
CA GLY A 251 -9.54 5.83 -2.73
C GLY A 251 -10.34 4.85 -1.87
N ILE A 252 -10.67 5.23 -0.62
CA ILE A 252 -11.48 4.41 0.29
C ILE A 252 -12.90 4.22 -0.26
N ILE A 253 -13.56 5.27 -0.73
CA ILE A 253 -14.92 5.17 -1.30
C ILE A 253 -14.92 4.22 -2.51
N ILE A 254 -13.93 4.37 -3.40
CA ILE A 254 -13.78 3.49 -4.56
C ILE A 254 -13.46 2.06 -4.11
N ALA A 255 -12.62 1.86 -3.10
CA ALA A 255 -12.33 0.54 -2.53
C ALA A 255 -13.61 -0.14 -2.07
N LEU A 256 -14.40 0.54 -1.24
CA LEU A 256 -15.66 0.01 -0.73
C LEU A 256 -16.63 -0.31 -1.87
N ALA A 257 -16.77 0.60 -2.85
CA ALA A 257 -17.60 0.36 -4.02
C ALA A 257 -17.09 -0.83 -4.85
N PHE A 258 -15.79 -0.93 -5.09
CA PHE A 258 -15.16 -1.97 -5.89
C PHE A 258 -15.36 -3.36 -5.25
N TYR A 259 -15.11 -3.49 -3.95
CA TYR A 259 -15.30 -4.73 -3.20
C TYR A 259 -16.77 -5.07 -2.93
N SER A 260 -17.68 -4.09 -2.93
CA SER A 260 -19.14 -4.35 -2.87
C SER A 260 -19.64 -5.09 -4.11
N LYS A 261 -18.97 -4.92 -5.26
CA LYS A 261 -19.33 -5.54 -6.55
C LYS A 261 -18.69 -6.90 -6.79
N THR A 262 -17.85 -7.39 -5.89
CA THR A 262 -17.29 -8.73 -6.01
C THR A 262 -18.39 -9.75 -5.72
N CYS A 263 -18.71 -10.66 -6.65
CA CYS A 263 -19.69 -11.70 -6.40
C CYS A 263 -19.15 -12.72 -5.38
N LYS A 264 -19.96 -13.07 -4.39
CA LYS A 264 -19.69 -14.18 -3.47
C LYS A 264 -20.10 -15.48 -4.18
N LYS A 265 -19.13 -16.24 -4.71
CA LYS A 265 -19.21 -17.66 -5.13
C LYS A 265 -17.76 -18.04 -5.45
N VAL A 266 -17.14 -19.01 -4.78
CA VAL A 266 -17.39 -20.45 -4.86
C VAL A 266 -17.06 -21.12 -3.52
N ALA A 267 -18.05 -21.72 -2.85
CA ALA A 267 -17.85 -22.74 -1.82
C ALA A 267 -19.15 -23.52 -1.49
N GLU A 268 -20.04 -23.71 -2.46
CA GLU A 268 -21.28 -24.50 -2.24
C GLU A 268 -21.58 -25.55 -3.33
N SER A 269 -20.83 -25.60 -4.43
CA SER A 269 -21.07 -26.60 -5.48
C SER A 269 -20.43 -27.97 -5.21
N ASP A 270 -19.32 -28.03 -4.47
CA ASP A 270 -18.55 -29.27 -4.39
C ASP A 270 -18.96 -30.15 -3.19
N HIS A 271 -19.55 -29.55 -2.14
CA HIS A 271 -20.09 -30.31 -1.01
C HIS A 271 -21.46 -30.95 -1.29
N LEU A 272 -22.24 -30.39 -2.23
CA LEU A 272 -23.55 -30.95 -2.60
C LEU A 272 -23.44 -32.06 -3.66
N LEU A 273 -22.46 -31.98 -4.57
CA LEU A 273 -22.23 -33.03 -5.57
C LEU A 273 -21.55 -34.27 -4.97
N MET A 274 -20.83 -34.14 -3.86
CA MET A 274 -20.22 -35.28 -3.17
C MET A 274 -21.24 -36.05 -2.30
N ASN A 275 -22.29 -35.38 -1.81
CA ASN A 275 -23.38 -36.03 -1.06
C ASN A 275 -24.51 -36.57 -1.94
N ALA A 276 -24.67 -36.09 -3.18
CA ALA A 276 -25.66 -36.61 -4.13
C ALA A 276 -25.21 -37.89 -4.87
N ASN A 277 -23.90 -38.20 -4.86
CA ASN A 277 -23.34 -39.44 -5.41
C ASN A 277 -23.21 -40.56 -4.35
N LEU A 278 -23.73 -40.34 -3.14
CA LEU A 278 -23.73 -41.29 -2.02
C LEU A 278 -25.14 -41.60 -1.50
N SER A 279 -26.19 -41.22 -2.24
CA SER A 279 -27.60 -41.58 -1.99
C SER A 279 -28.21 -42.29 -3.18
#